data_AF-A0A7L3XWQ5-F1
#
_entry.id   AF-A0A7L3XWQ5-F1
#
_cell.length_a   1.000
_cell.length_b   1.000
_cell.length_c   1.000
_cell.angle_alpha   90.00
_cell.angle_beta   90.00
_cell.angle_gamma   90.00
#
_symmetry.space_group_name_H-M   'P 1'
#
loop_
_entity.id
_entity.type
_entity.pdbx_description
1 polymer ?
#
loop_
_entity_poly.entity_id
_entity_poly.type
_entity_poly.pdbx_seq_one_letter_code
_entity_poly.pdbx_strand_id
1 'polypeptide(L)'
;LVQTTGGGARGTLPLTFLKVLASQACHGAIKFNERLTLEESCRLIEALSSCQLPFQCAHGRPSMMPLADIDHLQQEKQPQPNLARLRKMARAWHLFGK
;
A
#
# COMPACT_ATOMS: atom_id res chain seq x y z
N LEU A 1 16.72 10.64 10.49
CA LEU A 1 18.08 10.30 10.94
C LEU A 1 18.15 8.78 10.91
N VAL A 2 18.96 8.17 10.04
CA VAL A 2 19.09 6.71 9.98
C VAL A 2 19.64 6.27 11.34
N GLN A 3 18.79 5.70 12.19
CA GLN A 3 19.22 5.18 13.48
C GLN A 3 19.94 3.86 13.20
N THR A 4 21.25 3.84 13.46
CA THR A 4 22.04 2.62 13.46
C THR A 4 21.59 1.79 14.66
N THR A 5 20.77 0.78 14.41
CA THR A 5 20.38 -0.20 15.43
C THR A 5 21.60 -1.04 15.80
N GLY A 6 22.28 -0.61 16.87
CA GLY A 6 23.00 -1.43 17.85
C GLY A 6 24.13 -2.35 17.36
N GLY A 7 25.36 -2.05 17.79
CA GLY A 7 26.39 -3.07 17.98
C GLY A 7 27.79 -2.66 17.54
N GLY A 8 28.57 -2.09 18.46
CA GLY A 8 30.04 -2.06 18.47
C GLY A 8 30.73 -1.40 17.29
N ALA A 9 31.42 -0.28 17.54
CA ALA A 9 32.42 0.42 16.70
C ALA A 9 32.90 -0.25 15.38
N ARG A 10 31.99 -0.52 14.44
CA ARG A 10 32.25 -0.85 13.05
C ARG A 10 31.91 0.41 12.26
N GLY A 11 32.93 0.93 11.58
CA GLY A 11 33.01 2.27 11.03
C GLY A 11 31.67 2.87 10.63
N THR A 12 31.27 3.94 11.31
CA THR A 12 30.11 4.72 10.93
C THR A 12 30.40 5.30 9.56
N LEU A 13 29.60 4.94 8.54
CA LEU A 13 29.72 5.55 7.23
C LEU A 13 29.57 7.07 7.38
N PRO A 14 30.48 7.89 6.82
CA PRO A 14 30.34 9.33 6.87
C PRO A 14 28.98 9.75 6.31
N LEU A 15 28.39 10.80 6.88
CA LEU A 15 27.06 11.29 6.49
C LEU A 15 26.95 11.55 4.98
N THR A 16 28.03 11.98 4.35
CA THR A 16 28.10 12.20 2.89
C THR A 16 27.81 10.91 2.11
N PHE A 17 28.38 9.78 2.52
CA PHE A 17 28.12 8.49 1.87
C PHE A 17 26.66 8.07 2.04
N LEU A 18 26.12 8.21 3.26
CA LEU A 18 24.72 7.91 3.52
C LEU A 18 23.77 8.75 2.66
N LYS A 19 24.08 10.05 2.48
CA LYS A 19 23.31 10.95 1.60
C LYS A 19 23.36 10.52 0.13
N VAL A 20 24.55 10.14 -0.36
CA VAL A 20 24.69 9.65 -1.73
C VAL A 20 23.89 8.36 -1.92
N LEU A 21 24.02 7.40 -1.00
CA LEU A 21 23.27 6.14 -1.06
C LEU A 21 21.75 6.37 -1.02
N ALA A 22 21.28 7.25 -0.14
CA ALA A 22 19.86 7.63 -0.09
C ALA A 22 19.39 8.26 -1.42
N SER A 23 20.18 9.17 -1.99
CA SER A 23 19.89 9.79 -3.29
C SER A 23 19.82 8.76 -4.41
N GLN A 24 20.77 7.82 -4.47
CA GLN A 24 20.77 6.75 -5.47
C GLN A 24 19.57 5.83 -5.32
N ALA A 25 19.23 5.44 -4.09
CA ALA A 25 18.02 4.65 -3.81
C ALA A 25 16.76 5.39 -4.25
N CYS A 26 16.66 6.71 -4.04
CA CYS A 26 15.51 7.50 -4.50
C CYS A 26 15.41 7.55 -6.02
N HIS A 27 16.54 7.71 -6.69
CA HIS A 27 16.57 7.96 -8.12
C HIS A 27 16.18 6.71 -8.93
N GLY A 28 16.62 5.54 -8.48
CA GLY A 28 16.32 4.24 -9.08
C GLY A 28 15.07 3.55 -8.53
N ALA A 29 14.35 4.18 -7.59
CA ALA A 29 13.09 3.64 -7.08
C ALA A 29 11.97 3.73 -8.12
N ILE A 30 10.95 2.89 -7.93
CA ILE A 30 9.67 3.00 -8.65
C ILE A 30 9.04 4.36 -8.36
N LYS A 31 8.55 5.03 -9.40
CA LYS A 31 8.04 6.41 -9.35
C LYS A 31 6.52 6.45 -9.45
N PHE A 32 5.97 7.59 -9.06
CA PHE A 32 4.55 7.84 -9.24
C PHE A 32 4.17 7.70 -10.72
N ASN A 33 3.02 7.07 -10.95
CA ASN A 33 2.46 6.80 -12.27
C ASN A 33 3.21 5.73 -13.09
N GLU A 34 4.22 5.05 -12.52
CA GLU A 34 4.74 3.81 -13.09
C GLU A 34 3.76 2.67 -12.82
N ARG A 35 3.50 1.86 -13.85
CA ARG A 35 2.58 0.72 -13.74
C ARG A 35 3.35 -0.47 -13.22
N LEU A 36 2.79 -1.11 -12.19
CA LEU A 36 3.26 -2.39 -11.69
C LEU A 36 2.22 -3.45 -11.99
N THR A 37 2.68 -4.60 -12.46
CA THR A 37 1.91 -5.83 -12.45
C THR A 37 1.69 -6.30 -11.00
N LEU A 38 0.74 -7.23 -10.83
CA LEU A 38 0.52 -7.85 -9.53
C LEU A 38 1.77 -8.58 -9.03
N GLU A 39 2.48 -9.29 -9.91
CA GLU A 39 3.70 -10.02 -9.57
C GLU A 39 4.81 -9.07 -9.08
N GLU A 40 5.04 -7.95 -9.79
CA GLU A 40 6.01 -6.94 -9.36
C GLU A 40 5.63 -6.32 -8.01
N SER A 41 4.34 -6.06 -7.80
CA SER A 41 3.84 -5.53 -6.53
C SER A 41 4.10 -6.52 -5.39
N CYS A 42 3.83 -7.81 -5.59
CA CYS A 42 4.11 -8.85 -4.59
C CYS A 42 5.61 -8.93 -4.27
N ARG A 43 6.48 -8.97 -5.29
CA ARG A 43 7.94 -9.00 -5.11
C ARG A 43 8.46 -7.77 -4.36
N LEU A 44 7.88 -6.59 -4.62
CA LEU A 44 8.23 -5.37 -3.90
C LEU A 44 7.92 -5.49 -2.40
N ILE A 45 6.73 -5.98 -2.05
CA ILE A 45 6.34 -6.17 -0.64
C ILE A 45 7.22 -7.23 0.04
N GLU A 46 7.53 -8.32 -0.65
CA GLU A 46 8.44 -9.36 -0.14
C GLU A 46 9.85 -8.79 0.12
N ALA A 47 10.42 -8.05 -0.84
CA ALA A 47 11.70 -7.39 -0.68
C ALA A 47 11.71 -6.39 0.49
N LEU A 48 10.66 -5.57 0.62
CA LEU A 48 10.49 -4.67 1.76
C LEU A 48 10.47 -5.42 3.08
N SER A 49 9.78 -6.57 3.17
CA SER A 49 9.70 -7.36 4.41
C SER A 49 11.04 -7.91 4.90
N SER A 50 12.01 -8.09 3.99
CA SER A 50 13.38 -8.50 4.32
C SER A 50 14.27 -7.38 4.87
N CYS A 51 13.82 -6.12 4.78
CA CYS A 51 14.59 -4.97 5.25
C CYS A 51 14.52 -4.81 6.78
N GLN A 52 15.58 -4.27 7.38
CA GLN A 52 15.60 -4.00 8.83
C GLN A 52 14.62 -2.90 9.26
N LEU A 53 14.37 -1.91 8.39
CA LEU A 53 13.47 -0.77 8.65
C LEU A 53 12.44 -0.68 7.50
N PRO A 54 11.50 -1.64 7.40
CA PRO A 54 10.62 -1.77 6.24
C PRO A 54 9.59 -0.64 6.12
N PHE A 55 9.33 0.07 7.23
CA PHE A 55 8.32 1.13 7.34
C PHE A 55 8.89 2.55 7.12
N GLN A 56 10.20 2.68 6.84
CA GLN A 56 10.86 3.96 6.67
C GLN A 56 11.79 3.94 5.46
N CYS A 57 11.63 4.90 4.55
CA CYS A 57 12.55 5.04 3.42
C CYS A 57 13.91 5.62 3.86
N ALA A 58 14.91 5.58 2.97
CA ALA A 58 16.25 6.12 3.25
C ALA A 58 16.28 7.61 3.65
N HIS A 59 15.22 8.37 3.33
CA HIS A 59 15.06 9.78 3.69
C HIS A 59 14.25 10.00 4.97
N GLY A 60 13.73 8.94 5.59
CA GLY A 60 12.94 9.03 6.82
C GLY A 60 11.42 9.14 6.62
N ARG A 61 10.92 9.11 5.38
CA ARG A 61 9.46 9.12 5.13
C ARG A 61 8.86 7.74 5.41
N PRO A 62 7.59 7.67 5.88
CA PRO A 62 6.90 6.39 5.98
C PRO A 62 6.75 5.76 4.60
N SER A 63 7.04 4.45 4.49
CA SER A 63 6.91 3.69 3.23
C SER A 63 5.53 3.04 3.06
N MET A 64 4.80 2.84 4.17
CA MET A 64 3.43 2.31 4.18
C MET A 64 2.65 2.85 5.37
N MET A 65 1.32 2.85 5.27
CA MET A 65 0.40 3.34 6.28
C MET A 65 -0.81 2.39 6.36
N PRO A 66 -1.28 2.00 7.56
CA PRO A 66 -2.52 1.26 7.69
C PRO A 66 -3.70 2.12 7.21
N LEU A 67 -4.59 1.53 6.40
CA LEU A 67 -5.77 2.23 5.89
C LEU A 67 -7.00 2.01 6.78
N ALA A 68 -7.15 0.81 7.33
CA ALA A 68 -8.28 0.43 8.16
C ALA A 68 -7.91 -0.74 9.07
N ASP A 69 -8.64 -0.85 10.18
CA ASP A 69 -8.67 -2.02 11.04
C ASP A 69 -9.89 -2.85 10.69
N ILE A 70 -9.65 -4.04 10.12
CA ILE A 70 -10.70 -4.91 9.58
C ILE A 70 -11.60 -5.47 10.69
N ASP A 71 -11.07 -5.65 11.90
CA ASP A 71 -11.83 -6.20 13.03
C ASP A 71 -12.88 -5.20 13.55
N HIS A 72 -12.64 -3.91 13.30
CA HIS A 72 -13.51 -2.81 13.74
C HIS A 72 -14.28 -2.17 12.57
N LEU A 73 -14.22 -2.74 11.36
CA LEU A 73 -15.06 -2.29 10.26
C LEU A 73 -16.52 -2.60 10.56
N GLN A 74 -17.30 -1.54 10.80
CA GLN A 74 -18.75 -1.67 10.87
C GLN A 74 -19.25 -2.17 9.51
N GLN A 75 -19.83 -3.37 9.51
CA GLN A 75 -20.47 -3.89 8.31
C GLN A 75 -21.68 -3.02 8.03
N GLU A 76 -21.57 -2.11 7.05
CA GLU A 76 -22.74 -1.43 6.54
C GLU A 76 -23.67 -2.48 5.92
N LYS A 77 -24.66 -2.92 6.70
CA LYS A 77 -25.78 -3.70 6.18
C LYS A 77 -26.52 -2.81 5.22
N GLN A 78 -26.15 -2.88 3.95
CA GLN A 78 -26.99 -2.38 2.87
C GLN A 78 -28.38 -3.01 3.07
N PRO A 79 -29.46 -2.21 3.14
CA PRO A 79 -30.79 -2.76 3.31
C PRO A 79 -31.03 -3.78 2.20
N GLN A 80 -31.42 -5.00 2.59
CA GLN A 80 -31.68 -6.04 1.60
C GLN A 80 -32.75 -5.52 0.62
N PRO A 81 -32.46 -5.52 -0.69
CA PRO A 81 -33.43 -5.01 -1.64
C PRO A 81 -34.67 -5.91 -1.63
N ASN A 82 -35.85 -5.31 -1.73
CA ASN A 82 -37.09 -6.07 -1.83
C ASN A 82 -37.14 -6.78 -3.20
N LEU A 83 -36.71 -8.05 -3.22
CA LEU A 83 -36.62 -8.86 -4.44
C LEU A 83 -37.97 -9.06 -5.13
N ALA A 84 -39.06 -9.12 -4.37
CA ALA A 84 -40.40 -9.24 -4.93
C ALA A 84 -40.78 -7.97 -5.71
N ARG A 85 -40.50 -6.79 -5.15
CA ARG A 85 -40.71 -5.50 -5.80
C ARG A 85 -39.84 -5.37 -7.05
N LEU A 86 -38.54 -5.70 -6.95
CA LEU A 86 -37.62 -5.66 -8.08
C LEU A 86 -38.05 -6.60 -9.23
N ARG A 87 -38.49 -7.82 -8.91
CA ARG A 87 -39.02 -8.76 -9.91
C ARG A 87 -40.28 -8.22 -10.60
N LYS A 88 -41.18 -7.58 -9.85
CA LYS A 88 -42.38 -6.94 -10.41
C LYS A 88 -42.00 -5.80 -11.34
N MET A 89 -41.05 -4.95 -10.94
CA MET A 89 -40.54 -3.86 -11.78
C MET A 89 -39.86 -4.38 -13.05
N ALA A 90 -39.03 -5.42 -12.96
CA ALA A 90 -38.39 -6.03 -14.12
C ALA A 90 -39.40 -6.62 -15.10
N ARG A 91 -40.43 -7.31 -14.60
CA ARG A 91 -41.54 -7.82 -15.44
C ARG A 91 -42.31 -6.68 -16.10
N ALA A 92 -42.64 -5.64 -15.35
CA ALA A 92 -43.32 -4.47 -15.89
C ALA A 92 -42.47 -3.77 -16.97
N TRP A 93 -41.16 -3.65 -16.75
CA TRP A 93 -40.23 -3.11 -17.74
C TRP A 93 -40.19 -3.95 -19.03
N HIS A 94 -40.21 -5.29 -18.93
CA HIS A 94 -40.27 -6.15 -20.13
C HIS A 94 -41.58 -6.02 -20.90
N LEU A 95 -42.69 -5.74 -20.21
CA LEU A 95 -44.02 -5.65 -20.81
C LEU A 95 -44.33 -4.23 -21.33
N PHE A 96 -43.78 -3.19 -20.71
CA PHE A 96 -44.21 -1.80 -20.90
C PHE A 96 -43.05 -0.82 -21.12
N GLY A 97 -41.79 -1.25 -21.01
CA GLY A 97 -40.60 -0.42 -21.22
C GLY A 97 -40.33 -0.23 -22.71
N LYS A 98 -40.94 0.81 -23.29
CA LYS A 98 -40.43 1.50 -24.47
C LYS A 98 -39.76 2.79 -24.02
#